data_AF-A0A8T4S345-F1
#
_entry.id   AF-A0A8T4S345-F1
#
_cell.length_a   1.000
_cell.length_b   1.000
_cell.length_c   1.000
_cell.angle_alpha   90.00
_cell.angle_beta   90.00
_cell.angle_gamma   90.00
#
_symmetry.space_group_name_H-M   'P 1'
#
loop_
_entity.id
_entity.type
_entity.pdbx_description
1 polymer ?
#
loop_
_entity_poly.entity_id
_entity_poly.type
_entity_poly.pdbx_seq_one_letter_code
_entity_poly.pdbx_strand_id
1 'polypeptide(L)'
;MRFFLLIILVVLLVVLATITAGCRSENGDDTPDVNSEAECNSDGDCATAGCSGQLCVKAEDAAGIITTCEYKEEYRCLQLTSCGCNDGSCGWAQTDEYISCLKDYQKK
;
A
#
# COMPACT_ATOMS: atom_id res chain seq x y z
N MET A 1 -46.69 -23.22 14.88
CA MET A 1 -45.56 -22.58 15.62
C MET A 1 -44.31 -23.44 15.68
N ARG A 2 -44.37 -24.72 16.11
CA ARG A 2 -43.21 -25.64 16.10
C ARG A 2 -42.59 -25.93 14.73
N PHE A 3 -43.42 -26.05 13.68
CA PHE A 3 -42.94 -26.29 12.31
C PHE A 3 -42.16 -25.08 11.75
N PHE A 4 -42.60 -23.86 12.05
CA PHE A 4 -41.90 -22.62 11.69
C PHE A 4 -40.56 -22.50 12.42
N LEU A 5 -40.48 -22.90 13.70
CA LEU A 5 -39.22 -22.94 14.45
C LEU A 5 -38.21 -23.93 13.84
N LEU A 6 -38.66 -25.09 13.37
CA LEU A 6 -37.80 -26.07 12.71
C LEU A 6 -37.27 -25.56 11.36
N ILE A 7 -38.11 -24.90 10.57
CA ILE A 7 -37.69 -24.30 9.29
C ILE A 7 -36.66 -23.20 9.52
N ILE A 8 -36.87 -22.32 10.50
CA ILE A 8 -35.91 -21.26 10.85
C ILE A 8 -34.56 -21.84 11.30
N LEU A 9 -34.58 -22.91 12.11
CA LEU A 9 -33.36 -23.57 12.61
C LEU A 9 -32.60 -24.26 11.46
N VAL A 10 -33.30 -24.91 10.53
CA VAL A 10 -32.70 -25.52 9.33
C VAL A 10 -32.10 -24.45 8.41
N VAL A 11 -32.81 -23.34 8.18
CA VAL A 11 -32.30 -22.22 7.35
C VAL A 11 -31.06 -21.59 7.97
N LEU A 12 -31.03 -21.38 9.30
CA LEU A 12 -29.86 -20.88 10.01
C LEU A 12 -28.63 -21.79 9.85
N LEU A 13 -28.82 -23.11 9.95
CA LEU A 13 -27.73 -24.08 9.78
C LEU A 13 -27.21 -24.12 8.33
N VAL A 14 -28.10 -23.98 7.34
CA VAL A 14 -27.72 -23.95 5.92
C VAL A 14 -26.98 -22.64 5.57
N VAL A 15 -27.41 -21.51 6.12
CA VAL A 15 -26.72 -20.22 5.95
C VAL A 15 -25.33 -20.25 6.60
N LEU A 16 -25.21 -20.79 7.81
CA LEU A 16 -23.90 -20.97 8.47
C LEU A 16 -22.96 -21.89 7.68
N ALA A 17 -23.47 -22.94 7.03
CA ALA A 17 -22.68 -23.87 6.24
C ALA A 17 -22.28 -23.34 4.85
N THR A 18 -22.98 -22.36 4.30
CA THR A 18 -22.68 -21.79 2.98
C THR A 18 -21.68 -20.63 3.04
N ILE A 19 -21.55 -19.97 4.19
CA ILE A 19 -20.53 -18.91 4.42
C ILE A 19 -19.10 -19.48 4.42
N THR A 20 -18.90 -20.78 4.66
CA THR A 20 -17.56 -21.42 4.64
C THR A 20 -17.09 -21.86 3.25
N ALA A 21 -17.92 -21.75 2.21
CA ALA A 21 -17.55 -22.07 0.82
C ALA A 21 -17.65 -20.86 -0.14
N GLY A 22 -17.99 -19.68 0.38
CA GLY A 22 -18.07 -18.43 -0.39
C GLY A 22 -16.79 -17.60 -0.29
N CYS A 23 -15.68 -18.11 -0.82
CA CYS A 23 -14.52 -17.38 -1.34
C CYS A 23 -13.51 -18.42 -1.88
N ARG A 24 -13.77 -18.99 -3.05
CA ARG A 24 -12.70 -19.65 -3.82
C ARG A 24 -12.07 -18.57 -4.69
N SER A 25 -11.00 -17.95 -4.18
CA SER A 25 -10.07 -17.18 -5.00
C SER A 25 -9.45 -18.17 -5.98
N GLU A 26 -9.73 -18.03 -7.28
CA GLU A 26 -8.93 -18.64 -8.33
C GLU A 26 -7.58 -17.90 -8.32
N ASN A 27 -6.66 -18.32 -7.44
CA ASN A 27 -5.26 -17.93 -7.55
C ASN A 27 -4.68 -18.70 -8.73
N GLY A 28 -4.87 -18.14 -9.93
CA GLY A 28 -4.04 -18.42 -11.07
C GLY A 28 -2.77 -17.58 -11.00
N ASP A 29 -1.70 -18.23 -11.45
CA ASP A 29 -0.52 -17.66 -12.10
C ASP A 29 0.73 -17.39 -11.23
N ASP A 30 1.62 -18.39 -11.32
CA ASP A 30 3.08 -18.33 -11.51
C ASP A 30 3.99 -17.64 -10.48
N THR A 31 4.87 -18.47 -9.91
CA THR A 31 5.94 -18.16 -8.95
C THR A 31 7.18 -17.55 -9.65
N PRO A 32 8.08 -16.84 -8.94
CA PRO A 32 9.11 -17.53 -8.14
C PRO A 32 9.38 -16.89 -6.76
N ASP A 33 9.61 -17.78 -5.78
CA ASP A 33 10.51 -17.65 -4.62
C ASP A 33 10.62 -16.28 -3.93
N VAL A 34 9.72 -15.99 -2.97
CA VAL A 34 10.01 -14.97 -1.95
C VAL A 34 10.89 -15.62 -0.87
N ASN A 35 12.19 -15.70 -1.15
CA ASN A 35 13.09 -15.14 -0.16
C ASN A 35 12.70 -13.66 -0.06
N SER A 36 12.59 -13.07 1.14
CA SER A 36 12.16 -11.67 1.23
C SER A 36 13.25 -10.75 0.67
N GLU A 37 13.31 -10.64 -0.66
CA GLU A 37 14.29 -9.85 -1.38
C GLU A 37 13.90 -8.39 -1.20
N ALA A 38 14.80 -7.63 -0.60
CA ALA A 38 14.68 -6.21 -0.46
C ALA A 38 14.41 -5.58 -1.84
N GLU A 39 13.43 -4.67 -1.91
CA GLU A 39 13.08 -3.87 -3.10
C GLU A 39 14.28 -3.07 -3.63
N CYS A 40 15.17 -2.65 -2.73
CA CYS A 40 16.38 -1.87 -3.00
C CYS A 40 17.51 -2.29 -2.06
N ASN A 41 18.76 -2.00 -2.44
CA ASN A 41 19.94 -2.23 -1.59
C ASN A 41 20.70 -0.94 -1.29
N SER A 42 20.55 0.09 -2.12
CA SER A 42 21.21 1.38 -1.98
C SER A 42 20.29 2.51 -2.43
N ASP A 43 20.57 3.74 -1.99
CA ASP A 43 19.77 4.91 -2.37
C ASP A 43 19.68 5.13 -3.88
N GLY A 44 20.72 4.72 -4.63
CA GLY A 44 20.74 4.81 -6.10
C GLY A 44 19.76 3.89 -6.81
N ASP A 45 19.21 2.89 -6.13
CA ASP A 45 18.16 2.01 -6.65
C ASP A 45 16.79 2.69 -6.63
N CYS A 46 16.67 3.86 -6.00
CA CYS A 46 15.45 4.62 -5.85
C CYS A 46 15.53 5.96 -6.59
N ALA A 47 14.38 6.45 -7.06
CA ALA A 47 14.27 7.74 -7.72
C ALA A 47 12.95 8.43 -7.39
N THR A 48 12.98 9.76 -7.44
CA THR A 48 11.78 10.58 -7.33
C THR A 48 10.95 10.47 -8.59
N ALA A 49 9.64 10.28 -8.44
CA ALA A 49 8.69 10.13 -9.53
C ALA A 49 7.36 10.86 -9.24
N GLY A 50 6.45 10.80 -10.21
CA GLY A 50 5.16 11.50 -10.18
C GLY A 50 5.28 12.97 -10.62
N CYS A 51 4.17 13.53 -11.12
CA CYS A 51 4.17 14.86 -11.73
C CYS A 51 4.63 15.98 -10.77
N SER A 52 4.34 15.86 -9.47
CA SER A 52 4.73 16.81 -8.43
C SER A 52 6.01 16.39 -7.69
N GLY A 53 6.70 15.34 -8.15
CA GLY A 53 7.84 14.75 -7.46
C GLY A 53 7.48 14.13 -6.11
N GLN A 54 6.22 13.71 -5.94
CA GLN A 54 5.68 13.27 -4.66
C GLN A 54 6.00 11.81 -4.32
N LEU A 55 6.47 11.03 -5.29
CA LEU A 55 6.74 9.60 -5.12
C LEU A 55 8.25 9.38 -4.99
N CYS A 56 8.62 8.40 -4.17
CA CYS A 56 9.94 7.80 -4.13
C CYS A 56 9.76 6.30 -4.37
N VAL A 57 10.30 5.80 -5.47
CA VAL A 57 10.05 4.46 -6.00
C VAL A 57 11.33 3.90 -6.58
N LYS A 58 11.33 2.64 -7.02
CA LYS A 58 12.46 2.09 -7.76
C LYS A 58 12.82 2.95 -8.97
N ALA A 59 14.11 3.13 -9.19
CA ALA A 59 14.62 3.93 -10.31
C ALA A 59 14.15 3.41 -11.67
N GLU A 60 14.02 2.09 -11.83
CA GLU A 60 13.52 1.44 -13.04
C GLU A 60 12.04 1.77 -13.35
N ASP A 61 11.23 1.96 -12.32
CA ASP A 61 9.79 2.23 -12.47
C ASP A 61 9.47 3.72 -12.62
N ALA A 62 10.38 4.60 -12.17
CA ALA A 62 10.16 6.04 -12.08
C ALA A 62 9.71 6.69 -13.41
N ALA A 63 10.23 6.22 -14.54
CA ALA A 63 9.90 6.73 -15.86
C ALA A 63 8.51 6.31 -16.38
N GLY A 64 7.96 5.19 -15.88
CA GLY A 64 6.68 4.64 -16.30
C GLY A 64 5.49 5.15 -15.48
N ILE A 65 5.74 5.77 -14.33
CA ILE A 65 4.70 6.19 -13.41
C ILE A 65 4.09 7.52 -13.86
N ILE A 66 2.81 7.46 -14.23
CA ILE A 66 2.00 8.63 -14.55
C ILE A 66 1.02 8.89 -13.41
N THR A 67 1.14 10.05 -12.78
CA THR A 67 0.21 10.52 -11.75
C THR A 67 -0.53 11.76 -12.24
N THR A 68 -1.63 12.11 -11.56
CA THR A 68 -2.23 13.44 -11.71
C THR A 68 -1.24 14.50 -11.19
N CYS A 69 -1.25 15.67 -11.83
CA CYS A 69 -0.45 16.83 -11.40
C CYS A 69 -1.14 17.59 -10.26
N GLU A 70 -1.57 16.87 -9.23
CA GLU A 70 -2.08 17.46 -8.00
C GLU A 70 -0.89 17.86 -7.12
N TYR A 71 -0.91 19.09 -6.64
CA TYR A 71 0.08 19.59 -5.69
C TYR A 71 -0.60 19.86 -4.35
N LYS A 72 -0.15 19.17 -3.31
CA LYS A 72 -0.63 19.38 -1.94
C LYS A 72 0.38 20.21 -1.15
N GLU A 73 -0.10 21.02 -0.21
CA GLU A 73 0.76 21.95 0.54
C GLU A 73 1.89 21.22 1.26
N GLU A 74 1.63 20.01 1.79
CA GLU A 74 2.60 19.19 2.51
C GLU A 74 3.76 18.70 1.63
N TYR A 75 3.62 18.68 0.30
CA TYR A 75 4.70 18.27 -0.60
C TYR A 75 5.90 19.20 -0.54
N ARG A 76 5.75 20.43 -0.02
CA ARG A 76 6.90 21.31 0.26
C ARG A 76 7.88 20.70 1.26
N CYS A 77 7.41 19.81 2.14
CA CYS A 77 8.25 19.15 3.12
C CYS A 77 9.24 18.17 2.47
N LEU A 78 8.98 17.73 1.23
CA LEU A 78 9.87 16.82 0.49
C LEU A 78 11.25 17.42 0.21
N GLN A 79 11.37 18.76 0.25
CA GLN A 79 12.67 19.46 0.14
C GLN A 79 13.57 19.26 1.38
N LEU A 80 13.01 18.76 2.48
CA LEU A 80 13.70 18.53 3.76
C LEU A 80 14.09 17.07 3.96
N THR A 81 13.90 16.23 2.94
CA THR A 81 14.21 14.81 2.94
C THR A 81 14.83 14.40 1.59
N SER A 82 15.31 13.17 1.51
CA SER A 82 15.85 12.55 0.31
C SER A 82 15.09 11.26 -0.02
N CYS A 83 14.91 10.99 -1.31
CA CYS A 83 14.45 9.70 -1.79
C CYS A 83 15.62 8.71 -1.78
N GLY A 84 15.43 7.54 -1.17
CA GLY A 84 16.48 6.53 -1.01
C GLY A 84 15.95 5.19 -0.50
N CYS A 85 16.86 4.28 -0.20
CA CYS A 85 16.54 2.93 0.25
C CYS A 85 16.49 2.88 1.78
N ASN A 86 15.32 2.54 2.33
CA ASN A 86 15.07 2.48 3.76
C ASN A 86 14.64 1.06 4.11
N ASP A 87 15.45 0.33 4.86
CA ASP A 87 15.18 -1.06 5.29
C ASP A 87 14.78 -2.00 4.14
N GLY A 88 15.38 -1.80 2.97
CA GLY A 88 15.11 -2.59 1.78
C GLY A 88 13.88 -2.15 0.99
N SER A 89 13.33 -0.96 1.23
CA SER A 89 12.24 -0.38 0.44
C SER A 89 12.52 1.07 0.03
N CYS A 90 12.12 1.43 -1.20
CA CYS A 90 12.28 2.81 -1.66
C CYS A 90 11.31 3.73 -0.92
N GLY A 91 11.83 4.83 -0.37
CA GLY A 91 11.04 5.74 0.43
C GLY A 91 11.73 7.06 0.75
N TRP A 92 10.92 7.99 1.26
CA TRP A 92 11.42 9.26 1.76
C TRP A 92 12.07 9.06 3.13
N ALA A 93 13.32 9.52 3.28
CA ALA A 93 14.04 9.47 4.54
C ALA A 93 13.25 10.20 5.65
N GLN A 94 13.15 9.57 6.82
CA GLN A 94 12.40 10.10 7.95
C GLN A 94 13.26 11.05 8.80
N THR A 95 13.66 12.18 8.21
CA THR A 95 14.43 13.22 8.91
C THR A 95 13.56 13.99 9.92
N ASP A 96 14.17 14.53 10.97
CA ASP A 96 13.45 15.31 11.99
C ASP A 96 12.78 16.54 11.37
N GLU A 97 13.45 17.22 10.44
CA GLU A 97 12.93 18.38 9.72
C GLU A 97 11.71 18.02 8.85
N TYR A 98 11.77 16.91 8.13
CA TYR A 98 10.67 16.42 7.31
C TYR A 98 9.45 16.05 8.17
N ILE A 99 9.65 15.26 9.21
CA ILE A 99 8.59 14.84 10.14
C ILE A 99 7.98 16.07 10.84
N SER A 100 8.80 17.02 11.26
CA SER A 100 8.33 18.26 11.89
C SER A 100 7.45 19.07 10.93
N CYS A 101 7.89 19.23 9.68
CA CYS A 101 7.12 19.94 8.65
C CYS A 101 5.77 19.27 8.37
N LEU A 102 5.70 17.94 8.27
CA LEU A 102 4.46 17.21 8.02
C LEU A 102 3.42 17.40 9.15
N LYS A 103 3.86 17.53 10.40
CA LYS A 103 2.96 17.72 11.56
C LYS A 103 2.14 19.01 11.48
N ASP A 104 2.60 20.02 10.73
CA ASP A 104 1.86 21.26 10.53
C ASP A 104 0.63 21.07 9.62
N TYR A 105 0.66 20.05 8.76
CA TYR A 105 -0.40 19.74 7.80
C TYR A 105 -1.39 18.68 8.29
N GLN A 106 -0.99 17.80 9.22
CA GLN A 106 -1.84 16.73 9.77
C GLN A 106 -2.87 17.20 10.81
N LYS A 107 -2.89 18.48 11.17
CA LYS A 107 -3.79 19.07 12.18
C LYS A 107 -4.99 19.82 11.58
N LYS A 108 -5.11 19.83 10.25
CA LYS A 108 -6.24 20.44 9.52
C LYS A 108 -7.36 19.41 9.34
#